data_AF-A0A9D5ET78-F1
#
_entry.id   AF-A0A9D5ET78-F1
#
_cell.length_a   1.000
_cell.length_b   1.000
_cell.length_c   1.000
_cell.angle_alpha   90.00
_cell.angle_beta   90.00
_cell.angle_gamma   90.00
#
_symmetry.space_group_name_H-M   'P 1'
#
loop_
_entity.id
_entity.type
_entity.pdbx_description
1 polymer ?
#
loop_
_entity_poly.entity_id
_entity_poly.type
_entity_poly.pdbx_seq_one_letter_code
_entity_poly.pdbx_strand_id
1 'polypeptide(L)'
;WFCHNNTAEPKQKLPALLTARVPGYAWDQPWAGRVGVTGLECVAAALAAVVAHDSLTAILSCCVRFGGDVDTVAAIAMAAASGSREVEQNLPGHLVEGLENGEFGRDYLVKLDQRLHEVVTSP
;
A
#
# COMPACT_ATOMS: atom_id res chain seq x y z
N TRP A 1 -12.67 2.39 -6.10
CA TRP A 1 -11.95 1.81 -4.93
C TRP A 1 -10.76 2.72 -4.71
N PHE A 2 -10.29 2.98 -3.49
CA PHE A 2 -9.18 3.91 -3.28
C PHE A 2 -7.98 3.69 -4.24
N CYS A 3 -7.69 2.42 -4.54
CA CYS A 3 -6.63 1.99 -5.45
C CYS A 3 -7.06 1.78 -6.93
N HIS A 4 -8.34 2.01 -7.27
CA HIS A 4 -8.89 1.67 -8.58
C HIS A 4 -9.81 2.78 -9.10
N ASN A 5 -9.52 3.23 -10.33
CA ASN A 5 -10.24 4.25 -11.10
C ASN A 5 -10.06 5.70 -10.66
N ASN A 6 -8.83 6.13 -10.36
CA ASN A 6 -8.52 7.56 -10.36
C ASN A 6 -9.46 8.38 -9.45
N THR A 7 -10.08 7.68 -8.48
CA THR A 7 -11.21 8.20 -7.73
C THR A 7 -10.66 9.22 -6.78
N ALA A 8 -11.21 10.43 -6.80
CA ALA A 8 -10.85 11.51 -5.88
C ALA A 8 -11.28 11.22 -4.42
N GLU A 9 -11.43 9.94 -4.05
CA GLU A 9 -11.82 9.54 -2.70
C GLU A 9 -10.64 9.74 -1.76
N PRO A 10 -10.78 10.61 -0.74
CA PRO A 10 -9.67 10.94 0.14
C PRO A 10 -9.19 9.74 0.95
N LYS A 11 -7.87 9.59 1.11
CA LYS A 11 -7.25 8.54 1.94
C LYS A 11 -7.76 8.53 3.37
N GLN A 12 -8.16 9.69 3.91
CA GLN A 12 -8.71 9.81 5.27
C GLN A 12 -10.09 9.11 5.41
N LYS A 13 -10.76 8.76 4.32
CA LYS A 13 -12.01 7.97 4.35
C LYS A 13 -11.78 6.46 4.40
N LEU A 14 -10.55 5.98 4.14
CA LEU A 14 -10.23 4.55 4.16
C LEU A 14 -10.65 3.84 5.46
N PRO A 15 -10.40 4.39 6.67
CA PRO A 15 -10.87 3.77 7.90
C PRO A 15 -12.38 3.56 7.94
N ALA A 16 -13.17 4.59 7.57
CA ALA A 16 -14.62 4.52 7.57
C ALA A 16 -15.14 3.49 6.54
N LEU A 17 -14.51 3.41 5.37
CA LEU A 17 -14.84 2.42 4.35
C LEU A 17 -14.57 0.98 4.85
N LEU A 18 -13.45 0.77 5.54
CA LEU A 18 -13.11 -0.53 6.12
C LEU A 18 -14.04 -0.89 7.27
N THR A 19 -14.40 0.05 8.15
CA THR A 19 -15.40 -0.17 9.22
C THR A 19 -16.74 -0.64 8.64
N ALA A 20 -17.19 -0.06 7.52
CA ALA A 20 -18.44 -0.44 6.89
C ALA A 20 -18.40 -1.84 6.24
N ARG A 21 -17.22 -2.32 5.84
CA ARG A 21 -17.02 -3.62 5.15
C ARG A 21 -16.62 -4.75 6.10
N VAL A 22 -15.84 -4.41 7.12
CA VAL A 22 -15.25 -5.31 8.11
C VAL A 22 -15.46 -4.67 9.49
N PRO A 23 -16.67 -4.80 10.07
CA PRO A 23 -17.00 -4.22 11.36
C PRO A 23 -16.29 -4.95 12.51
N GLY A 24 -16.25 -4.30 13.68
CA GLY A 24 -15.67 -4.89 14.90
C GLY A 24 -14.16 -4.71 15.04
N TYR A 25 -13.54 -3.92 14.16
CA TYR A 25 -12.13 -3.55 14.25
C TYR A 25 -11.96 -2.03 14.18
N ALA A 26 -11.02 -1.49 14.94
CA ALA A 26 -10.79 -0.05 15.05
C ALA A 26 -9.80 0.42 13.96
N TRP A 27 -10.32 0.64 12.75
CA TRP A 27 -9.52 1.01 11.57
C TRP A 27 -8.99 2.46 11.60
N ASP A 28 -9.53 3.32 12.47
CA ASP A 28 -9.18 4.73 12.56
C ASP A 28 -8.06 5.02 13.58
N GLN A 29 -7.54 3.98 14.23
CA GLN A 29 -6.51 4.11 15.25
C GLN A 29 -5.11 4.17 14.62
N PRO A 30 -4.21 5.02 15.15
CA PRO A 30 -2.82 4.97 14.77
C PRO A 30 -2.21 3.64 15.20
N TRP A 31 -1.25 3.14 14.41
CA TRP A 31 -0.49 1.96 14.78
C TRP A 31 0.77 2.34 15.57
N ALA A 32 1.04 1.60 16.66
CA ALA A 32 2.24 1.78 17.46
C ALA A 32 2.78 0.42 17.92
N GLY A 33 4.10 0.26 17.84
CA GLY A 33 4.79 -0.96 18.23
C GLY A 33 4.95 -1.98 17.09
N ARG A 34 5.45 -3.16 17.44
CA ARG A 34 5.78 -4.24 16.50
C ARG A 34 4.52 -4.86 15.93
N VAL A 35 4.51 -5.07 14.61
CA VAL A 35 3.42 -5.71 13.89
C VAL A 35 3.49 -7.23 14.07
N GLY A 36 2.37 -7.83 14.45
CA GLY A 36 2.22 -9.28 14.48
C GLY A 36 2.08 -9.87 13.08
N VAL A 37 1.85 -11.19 12.99
CA VAL A 37 1.76 -11.92 11.71
C VAL A 37 0.31 -12.09 11.22
N THR A 38 -0.65 -11.51 11.92
CA THR A 38 -2.05 -11.66 11.55
C THR A 38 -2.43 -10.66 10.46
N GLY A 39 -3.25 -11.09 9.50
CA GLY A 39 -3.66 -10.23 8.40
C GLY A 39 -4.38 -8.95 8.86
N LEU A 40 -5.15 -9.01 9.95
CA LEU A 40 -5.82 -7.81 10.52
C LEU A 40 -4.80 -6.78 11.03
N GLU A 41 -3.77 -7.23 11.75
CA GLU A 41 -2.70 -6.34 12.24
C GLU A 41 -1.91 -5.73 11.09
N CYS A 42 -1.54 -6.55 10.08
CA CYS A 42 -0.81 -6.05 8.92
C CYS A 42 -1.60 -4.99 8.15
N VAL A 43 -2.91 -5.21 7.94
CA VAL A 43 -3.80 -4.23 7.28
C VAL A 43 -3.97 -2.98 8.14
N ALA A 44 -4.13 -3.11 9.45
CA ALA A 44 -4.26 -1.96 10.35
C ALA A 44 -3.01 -1.09 10.35
N ALA A 45 -1.82 -1.70 10.43
CA ALA A 45 -0.55 -1.00 10.36
C ALA A 45 -0.33 -0.34 8.99
N ALA A 46 -0.65 -1.04 7.90
CA ALA A 46 -0.56 -0.50 6.54
C ALA A 46 -1.48 0.71 6.36
N LEU A 47 -2.73 0.59 6.81
CA LEU A 47 -3.71 1.68 6.77
C LEU A 47 -3.24 2.89 7.56
N ALA A 48 -2.73 2.69 8.79
CA ALA A 48 -2.21 3.76 9.61
C ALA A 48 -1.06 4.53 8.90
N ALA A 49 -0.15 3.80 8.24
CA ALA A 49 0.94 4.42 7.47
C ALA A 49 0.42 5.23 6.26
N VAL A 50 -0.51 4.66 5.48
CA VAL A 50 -1.09 5.33 4.30
C VAL A 50 -1.85 6.60 4.70
N VAL A 51 -2.68 6.53 5.75
CA VAL A 51 -3.47 7.69 6.20
C VAL A 51 -2.56 8.80 6.74
N ALA A 52 -1.49 8.45 7.47
CA ALA A 52 -0.62 9.41 8.15
C ALA A 52 0.37 10.15 7.23
N HIS A 53 0.63 9.66 6.00
CA HIS A 53 1.71 10.19 5.16
C HIS A 53 1.29 10.43 3.71
N ASP A 54 1.93 11.43 3.08
CA ASP A 54 1.56 11.92 1.74
C ASP A 54 2.61 11.57 0.67
N SER A 55 3.56 10.68 0.97
CA SER A 55 4.54 10.23 -0.02
C SER A 55 4.91 8.77 0.17
N LEU A 56 5.21 8.08 -0.94
CA LEU A 56 5.64 6.68 -0.92
C LEU A 56 6.87 6.45 -0.04
N THR A 57 7.84 7.37 -0.06
CA THR A 57 9.03 7.28 0.80
C THR A 57 8.68 7.33 2.28
N ALA A 58 7.79 8.24 2.68
CA ALA A 58 7.37 8.37 4.07
C ALA A 58 6.53 7.18 4.54
N ILE A 59 5.62 6.69 3.68
CA ILE A 59 4.80 5.50 3.95
C ILE A 59 5.71 4.28 4.16
N LEU A 60 6.61 3.98 3.22
CA LEU A 60 7.52 2.85 3.33
C LEU A 60 8.40 2.94 4.58
N SER A 61 8.96 4.12 4.86
CA SER A 61 9.77 4.35 6.05
C SER A 61 8.98 4.11 7.33
N CYS A 62 7.71 4.51 7.36
CA CYS A 62 6.81 4.27 8.49
C CYS A 62 6.56 2.76 8.69
N CYS A 63 6.25 2.02 7.62
CA CYS A 63 6.06 0.57 7.66
C CYS A 63 7.27 -0.15 8.26
N VAL A 64 8.48 0.14 7.76
CA VAL A 64 9.73 -0.48 8.25
C VAL A 64 9.98 -0.15 9.73
N ARG A 65 9.65 1.07 10.16
CA ARG A 65 9.84 1.51 11.55
C ARG A 65 8.93 0.80 12.55
N PHE A 66 7.80 0.24 12.14
CA PHE A 66 6.97 -0.53 13.05
C PHE A 66 7.70 -1.79 13.56
N GLY A 67 8.52 -2.42 12.73
CA GLY A 67 9.17 -3.70 13.04
C GLY A 67 8.17 -4.87 13.11
N GLY A 68 8.68 -6.10 13.17
CA GLY A 68 7.83 -7.29 13.03
C GLY A 68 7.64 -7.69 11.57
N ASP A 69 6.42 -8.06 11.17
CA ASP A 69 6.04 -8.45 9.80
C ASP A 69 5.88 -7.23 8.87
N VAL A 70 6.98 -6.50 8.69
CA VAL A 70 6.98 -5.21 7.98
C VAL A 70 6.99 -5.36 6.47
N ASP A 71 7.40 -6.51 5.94
CA ASP A 71 7.35 -6.84 4.52
C ASP A 71 5.91 -7.01 4.06
N THR A 72 5.06 -7.73 4.81
CA THR A 72 3.63 -7.82 4.50
C THR A 72 2.95 -6.44 4.60
N VAL A 73 3.26 -5.67 5.64
CA VAL A 73 2.71 -4.31 5.83
C VAL A 73 3.10 -3.39 4.67
N ALA A 74 4.39 -3.38 4.30
CA ALA A 74 4.87 -2.56 3.20
C ALA A 74 4.25 -3.00 1.86
N ALA A 75 4.13 -4.31 1.60
CA ALA A 75 3.50 -4.82 0.39
C ALA A 75 2.05 -4.33 0.24
N ILE A 76 1.27 -4.35 1.33
CA ILE A 76 -0.11 -3.86 1.34
C ILE A 76 -0.15 -2.32 1.18
N ALA A 77 0.61 -1.60 2.00
CA ALA A 77 0.57 -0.14 2.04
C ALA A 77 1.01 0.48 0.71
N MET A 78 2.10 -0.03 0.13
CA MET A 78 2.68 0.50 -1.11
C MET A 78 1.76 0.24 -2.30
N ALA A 79 1.17 -0.95 -2.40
CA ALA A 79 0.21 -1.25 -3.46
C ALA A 79 -1.04 -0.36 -3.37
N ALA A 80 -1.50 -0.03 -2.16
CA ALA A 80 -2.63 0.87 -1.98
C ALA A 80 -2.27 2.33 -2.32
N ALA A 81 -1.12 2.79 -1.86
CA ALA A 81 -0.66 4.17 -2.00
C ALA A 81 -0.20 4.51 -3.43
N SER A 82 0.31 3.53 -4.19
CA SER A 82 0.81 3.76 -5.56
C SER A 82 -0.30 4.14 -6.54
N GLY A 83 -1.57 3.82 -6.23
CA GLY A 83 -2.73 4.23 -7.01
C GLY A 83 -3.36 5.57 -6.59
N SER A 84 -2.86 6.20 -5.53
CA SER A 84 -3.47 7.41 -4.97
C SER A 84 -2.91 8.70 -5.58
N ARG A 85 -3.79 9.67 -5.83
CA ARG A 85 -3.43 11.03 -6.26
C ARG A 85 -2.94 11.93 -5.12
N GLU A 86 -3.26 11.60 -3.88
CA GLU A 86 -2.84 12.35 -2.69
C GLU A 86 -1.45 11.94 -2.22
N VAL A 87 -0.91 10.84 -2.75
CA VAL A 87 0.40 10.33 -2.38
C VAL A 87 1.40 10.67 -3.48
N GLU A 88 2.44 11.41 -3.12
CA GLU A 88 3.58 11.68 -3.96
C GLU A 88 4.32 10.37 -4.30
N GLN A 89 4.45 10.09 -5.59
CA GLN A 89 5.07 8.87 -6.13
C GLN A 89 6.60 8.99 -6.15
N ASN A 90 7.21 9.31 -4.99
CA ASN A 90 8.62 9.69 -4.86
C ASN A 90 9.55 8.57 -4.39
N LEU A 91 9.21 7.31 -4.66
CA LEU A 91 10.02 6.18 -4.21
C LEU A 91 11.47 6.31 -4.75
N PRO A 92 12.51 6.16 -3.90
CA PRO A 92 13.90 6.32 -4.36
C PRO A 92 14.24 5.35 -5.49
N GLY A 93 14.82 5.87 -6.57
CA GLY A 93 15.11 5.09 -7.79
C GLY A 93 15.93 3.82 -7.51
N HIS A 94 16.88 3.87 -6.58
CA HIS A 94 17.72 2.73 -6.22
C HIS A 94 16.93 1.54 -5.64
N LEU A 95 15.75 1.75 -5.04
CA LEU A 95 14.90 0.66 -4.55
C LEU A 95 14.20 -0.06 -5.71
N VAL A 96 13.91 0.65 -6.79
CA VAL A 96 13.33 0.08 -8.01
C VAL A 96 14.42 -0.55 -8.87
N GLU A 97 15.50 0.18 -9.12
CA GLU A 97 16.64 -0.27 -9.93
C GLU A 97 17.39 -1.45 -9.28
N GLY A 98 17.41 -1.49 -7.94
CA GLY A 98 18.00 -2.57 -7.16
C GLY A 98 17.10 -3.78 -6.93
N LEU A 99 15.83 -3.72 -7.34
CA LEU A 99 14.93 -4.88 -7.24
C LEU A 99 15.45 -6.01 -8.14
N GLU A 100 15.48 -7.23 -7.58
CA GLU A 100 15.93 -8.43 -8.27
C GLU A 100 15.25 -8.59 -9.63
N ASN A 101 16.01 -8.97 -10.64
CA ASN A 101 15.53 -9.05 -12.03
C ASN A 101 15.69 -10.46 -12.63
N GLY A 102 15.45 -11.48 -11.81
CA GLY A 102 15.35 -12.88 -12.25
C GLY A 102 14.05 -13.18 -13.01
N GLU A 103 13.70 -14.45 -13.16
CA GLU A 103 12.53 -14.91 -13.95
C GLU A 103 11.22 -14.19 -13.61
N PHE A 104 10.97 -13.94 -12.32
CA PHE A 104 9.79 -13.23 -11.82
C PHE A 104 10.13 -11.88 -11.15
N GLY A 105 11.27 -11.30 -11.54
CA GLY A 105 11.77 -10.06 -10.98
C GLY A 105 11.11 -8.80 -11.55
N ARG A 106 11.76 -7.64 -11.34
CA ARG A 106 11.25 -6.32 -11.71
C ARG A 106 10.63 -6.24 -13.11
N ASP A 107 11.35 -6.64 -14.15
CA ASP A 107 10.89 -6.46 -15.53
C ASP A 107 9.72 -7.41 -15.85
N TYR A 108 9.65 -8.57 -15.19
CA TYR A 108 8.47 -9.44 -15.25
C TYR A 108 7.26 -8.76 -14.61
N LEU A 109 7.41 -8.18 -13.42
CA LEU A 109 6.33 -7.48 -12.71
C LEU A 109 5.79 -6.29 -13.51
N VAL A 110 6.67 -5.49 -14.12
CA VAL A 110 6.29 -4.35 -14.98
C VAL A 110 5.46 -4.83 -16.18
N LYS A 111 5.88 -5.90 -16.86
CA LYS A 111 5.15 -6.47 -17.99
C LYS A 111 3.82 -7.08 -17.56
N LEU A 112 3.78 -7.71 -16.39
CA LEU A 112 2.55 -8.28 -15.85
C LEU A 112 1.54 -7.18 -15.52
N ASP A 113 1.97 -6.10 -14.86
CA ASP A 113 1.15 -4.93 -14.55
C ASP A 113 0.53 -4.32 -15.82
N GLN A 114 1.35 -4.11 -16.87
CA GLN A 114 0.88 -3.63 -18.18
C GLN A 114 -0.21 -4.53 -18.78
N ARG A 115 0.01 -5.85 -18.79
CA ARG A 115 -0.97 -6.82 -19.31
C ARG A 115 -2.26 -6.84 -18.51
N LEU A 116 -2.18 -6.74 -17.18
CA LEU A 116 -3.36 -6.68 -16.33
C LEU A 116 -4.15 -5.38 -16.57
N HIS A 117 -3.46 -4.26 -16.73
CA HIS A 117 -4.08 -2.99 -17.06
C HIS A 117 -4.80 -3.04 -18.42
N GLU A 118 -4.16 -3.62 -19.44
CA GLU A 118 -4.76 -3.81 -20.77
C GLU A 118 -6.08 -4.59 -20.69
N VAL A 119 -6.13 -5.69 -19.92
CA VAL A 119 -7.34 -6.50 -19.74
C VAL A 119 -8.46 -5.71 -19.07
N VAL A 120 -8.14 -4.85 -18.10
CA VAL A 120 -9.12 -4.03 -17.38
C VAL A 120 -9.66 -2.87 -18.22
N THR A 121 -8.82 -2.31 -19.11
CA THR A 121 -9.19 -1.15 -19.95
C THR A 121 -9.71 -1.50 -21.34
N SER A 122 -9.61 -2.77 -21.75
CA SER A 122 -10.18 -3.24 -23.01
C SER A 122 -11.72 -3.27 -22.91
N PRO A 123 -12.44 -2.74 -23.91
CA PRO A 123 -13.91 -2.67 -23.91
C PRO A 123 -14.59 -4.04 -23.97
#